data_AF-A0A7S3G2T9-F1
#
_entry.id   AF-A0A7S3G2T9-F1
#
_cell.length_a   1.000
_cell.length_b   1.000
_cell.length_c   1.000
_cell.angle_alpha   90.00
_cell.angle_beta   90.00
_cell.angle_gamma   90.00
#
_symmetry.space_group_name_H-M   'P 1'
#
loop_
_entity.id
_entity.type
_entity.pdbx_description
1 polymer ?
#
loop_
_entity_poly.entity_id
_entity_poly.type
_entity_poly.pdbx_seq_one_letter_code
_entity_poly.pdbx_strand_id
1 'polypeptide(L)'
;MVQWKKAKARAAISKTLASMSRQGMSSEGEKGLGSESGQLGEEPSVRMGRADALTKKVKGLMASRKASNLLQSLGGHPMSASRRDGSSYGSMEGDILSASPSMGKSMLSQLELEEMEEDRAEMEKRREREFEEEEEKAAWQQFEEEKEAMKEEQRRREAELTAEIDAAERRHEEAETYAAELESALEEAEEEIEKLNADLTEAQLDYSVLIHALNEFADGRKF
;
A
#
# COMPACT_ATOMS: atom_id res chain seq x y z
N MET A 1 -11.37 52.78 22.33
CA MET A 1 -10.62 52.98 21.06
C MET A 1 -9.31 52.17 21.00
N VAL A 2 -8.48 52.16 22.05
CA VAL A 2 -7.18 51.45 22.07
C VAL A 2 -7.31 49.92 22.01
N GLN A 3 -8.28 49.34 22.74
CA GLN A 3 -8.51 47.88 22.73
C GLN A 3 -8.98 47.34 21.36
N TRP A 4 -9.75 48.15 20.62
CA TRP A 4 -10.17 47.80 19.25
C TRP A 4 -9.00 47.83 18.26
N LYS A 5 -8.04 48.76 18.44
CA LYS A 5 -6.81 48.79 17.64
C LYS A 5 -5.91 47.58 17.94
N LYS A 6 -5.79 47.16 19.22
CA LYS A 6 -5.04 45.96 19.62
C LYS A 6 -5.64 44.66 19.03
N ALA A 7 -6.96 44.52 19.06
CA ALA A 7 -7.63 43.34 18.47
C ALA A 7 -7.46 43.27 16.94
N LYS A 8 -7.55 44.41 16.25
CA LYS A 8 -7.37 44.47 14.79
C LYS A 8 -5.93 44.15 14.38
N ALA A 9 -4.94 44.53 15.20
CA ALA A 9 -3.53 44.18 15.00
C ALA A 9 -3.29 42.67 15.20
N ARG A 10 -3.84 42.06 16.26
CA ARG A 10 -3.75 40.59 16.47
C ARG A 10 -4.35 39.80 15.31
N ALA A 11 -5.51 40.22 14.80
CA ALA A 11 -6.16 39.54 13.67
C ALA A 11 -5.34 39.67 12.36
N ALA A 12 -4.68 40.82 12.14
CA ALA A 12 -3.79 41.00 11.00
C ALA A 12 -2.53 40.13 11.11
N ILE A 13 -1.88 40.11 12.28
CA ILE A 13 -0.68 39.28 12.53
C ILE A 13 -1.01 37.79 12.37
N SER A 14 -2.14 37.32 12.93
CA SER A 14 -2.57 35.92 12.78
C SER A 14 -2.82 35.54 11.31
N LYS A 15 -3.40 36.45 10.51
CA LYS A 15 -3.61 36.22 9.07
C LYS A 15 -2.29 36.21 8.29
N THR A 16 -1.34 37.06 8.65
CA THR A 16 0.00 37.08 8.05
C THR A 16 0.79 35.82 8.41
N LEU A 17 0.73 35.38 9.67
CA LEU A 17 1.39 34.16 10.16
C LEU A 17 0.81 32.91 9.47
N ALA A 18 -0.51 32.83 9.33
CA ALA A 18 -1.17 31.75 8.59
C ALA A 18 -0.85 31.77 7.08
N SER A 19 -0.60 32.96 6.50
CA SER A 19 -0.17 33.10 5.11
C SER A 19 1.29 32.71 4.93
N MET A 20 2.18 33.08 5.86
CA MET A 20 3.59 32.68 5.83
C MET A 20 3.77 31.18 6.10
N SER A 21 2.95 30.58 6.96
CA SER A 21 2.90 29.13 7.17
C SER A 21 2.50 28.36 5.90
N ARG A 22 1.63 28.92 5.05
CA ARG A 22 1.33 28.35 3.71
C ARG A 22 2.41 28.64 2.67
N GLN A 23 3.12 29.75 2.78
CA GLN A 23 4.10 30.19 1.79
C GLN A 23 5.50 29.60 2.02
N GLY A 24 5.80 29.15 3.25
CA GLY A 24 7.05 28.48 3.62
C GLY A 24 7.16 27.01 3.18
N MET A 25 6.09 26.40 2.64
CA MET A 25 6.14 25.02 2.13
C MET A 25 6.20 24.92 0.60
N SER A 26 6.32 26.03 -0.15
CA SER A 26 6.21 25.99 -1.62
C SER A 26 7.37 26.60 -2.43
N SER A 27 8.55 26.87 -1.86
CA SER A 27 9.61 27.53 -2.67
C SER A 27 11.06 27.04 -2.57
N GLU A 28 11.42 26.07 -1.72
CA GLU A 28 12.81 25.57 -1.67
C GLU A 28 13.01 24.07 -2.00
N GLY A 29 11.96 23.34 -2.40
CA GLY A 29 12.07 21.90 -2.70
C GLY A 29 12.19 21.51 -4.18
N GLU A 30 11.93 22.42 -5.14
CA GLU A 30 11.66 22.02 -6.54
C GLU A 30 12.82 22.26 -7.52
N LYS A 31 14.07 22.12 -7.06
CA LYS A 31 15.25 22.07 -7.94
C LYS A 31 16.25 21.02 -7.48
N GLY A 32 15.86 19.76 -7.62
CA GLY A 32 16.69 18.59 -7.32
C GLY A 32 16.33 17.40 -8.21
N LEU A 33 16.68 17.49 -9.48
CA LEU A 33 17.04 16.41 -10.41
C LEU A 33 16.50 14.99 -10.10
N GLY A 34 15.37 14.67 -10.75
CA GLY A 34 15.14 13.44 -11.51
C GLY A 34 15.40 12.08 -10.84
N SER A 35 14.32 11.40 -10.48
CA SER A 35 14.01 10.05 -11.01
C SER A 35 12.68 9.58 -10.41
N GLU A 36 11.77 9.16 -11.29
CA GLU A 36 10.60 8.31 -11.05
C GLU A 36 10.54 7.64 -9.65
N SER A 37 9.73 8.18 -8.73
CA SER A 37 9.08 7.50 -7.60
C SER A 37 8.76 8.50 -6.48
N GLY A 38 7.66 8.32 -5.75
CA GLY A 38 7.45 9.02 -4.48
C GLY A 38 6.49 10.19 -4.49
N GLN A 39 5.27 9.95 -4.95
CA GLN A 39 4.11 10.82 -4.78
C GLN A 39 3.66 10.85 -3.31
N LEU A 40 4.32 11.66 -2.47
CA LEU A 40 4.01 11.79 -1.03
C LEU A 40 3.52 13.19 -0.60
N GLY A 41 3.33 14.12 -1.55
CA GLY A 41 3.00 15.52 -1.26
C GLY A 41 1.55 15.97 -1.55
N GLU A 42 0.63 15.09 -1.97
CA GLU A 42 -0.72 15.57 -2.35
C GLU A 42 -1.56 15.91 -1.11
N GLU A 43 -2.33 17.00 -1.14
CA GLU A 43 -3.23 17.40 -0.06
C GLU A 43 -4.26 16.28 0.27
N PRO A 44 -4.74 16.16 1.53
CA PRO A 44 -5.63 15.06 1.97
C PRO A 44 -6.90 14.92 1.14
N SER A 45 -7.44 16.03 0.61
CA SER A 45 -8.63 16.08 -0.25
C SER A 45 -8.40 15.40 -1.61
N VAL A 46 -7.20 15.52 -2.18
CA VAL A 46 -6.80 14.89 -3.45
C VAL A 46 -6.48 13.41 -3.24
N ARG A 47 -5.88 13.06 -2.09
CA ARG A 47 -5.64 11.65 -1.70
C ARG A 47 -6.95 10.88 -1.55
N MET A 48 -7.97 11.49 -0.93
CA MET A 48 -9.29 10.85 -0.78
C MET A 48 -10.00 10.65 -2.13
N GLY A 49 -9.92 11.64 -3.03
CA GLY A 49 -10.47 11.52 -4.39
C GLY A 49 -9.74 10.47 -5.26
N ARG A 50 -8.42 10.30 -5.09
CA ARG A 50 -7.65 9.27 -5.78
C ARG A 50 -7.84 7.88 -5.21
N ALA A 51 -7.95 7.75 -3.89
CA ALA A 51 -8.31 6.49 -3.25
C ALA A 51 -9.69 6.02 -3.72
N ASP A 52 -10.67 6.91 -3.82
CA ASP A 52 -11.98 6.57 -4.38
C ASP A 52 -11.92 6.22 -5.88
N ALA A 53 -11.09 6.91 -6.66
CA ALA A 53 -10.90 6.61 -8.08
C ALA A 53 -10.18 5.25 -8.30
N LEU A 54 -9.17 4.93 -7.47
CA LEU A 54 -8.50 3.64 -7.46
C LEU A 54 -9.45 2.54 -6.98
N THR A 55 -10.24 2.78 -5.95
CA THR A 55 -11.21 1.80 -5.43
C THR A 55 -12.32 1.53 -6.45
N LYS A 56 -12.78 2.55 -7.20
CA LYS A 56 -13.71 2.39 -8.33
C LYS A 56 -13.08 1.64 -9.50
N LYS A 57 -11.82 1.93 -9.86
CA LYS A 57 -11.08 1.18 -10.90
C LYS A 57 -10.85 -0.27 -10.50
N VAL A 58 -10.46 -0.55 -9.26
CA VAL A 58 -10.21 -1.90 -8.74
C VAL A 58 -11.52 -2.70 -8.62
N LYS A 59 -12.62 -2.10 -8.14
CA LYS A 59 -13.94 -2.74 -8.17
C LYS A 59 -14.41 -3.02 -9.61
N GLY A 60 -14.14 -2.11 -10.55
CA GLY A 60 -14.38 -2.32 -11.98
C GLY A 60 -13.53 -3.45 -12.58
N LEU A 61 -12.26 -3.55 -12.20
CA LEU A 61 -11.33 -4.61 -12.61
C LEU A 61 -11.68 -5.98 -12.00
N MET A 62 -12.10 -6.01 -10.74
CA MET A 62 -12.58 -7.23 -10.06
C MET A 62 -13.93 -7.70 -10.64
N ALA A 63 -14.83 -6.79 -11.00
CA ALA A 63 -16.05 -7.12 -11.73
C ALA A 63 -15.75 -7.65 -13.14
N SER A 64 -14.78 -7.06 -13.84
CA SER A 64 -14.31 -7.54 -15.16
C SER A 64 -13.60 -8.89 -15.07
N ARG A 65 -12.80 -9.16 -14.03
CA ARG A 65 -12.18 -10.48 -13.79
C ARG A 65 -13.20 -11.53 -13.38
N LYS A 66 -14.19 -11.21 -12.53
CA LYS A 66 -15.30 -12.12 -12.25
C LYS A 66 -16.11 -12.42 -13.51
N ALA A 67 -16.42 -11.42 -14.33
CA ALA A 67 -17.11 -11.61 -15.61
C ALA A 67 -16.25 -12.40 -16.63
N SER A 68 -14.94 -12.19 -16.67
CA SER A 68 -14.01 -12.92 -17.55
C SER A 68 -13.82 -14.37 -17.10
N ASN A 69 -13.74 -14.64 -15.80
CA ASN A 69 -13.74 -16.01 -15.26
C ASN A 69 -15.10 -16.68 -15.44
N LEU A 70 -16.21 -15.93 -15.36
CA LEU A 70 -17.55 -16.45 -15.66
C LEU A 70 -17.71 -16.76 -17.16
N LEU A 71 -17.13 -15.95 -18.05
CA LEU A 71 -17.13 -16.19 -19.50
C LEU A 71 -16.16 -17.29 -19.93
N GLN A 72 -15.03 -17.46 -19.23
CA GLN A 72 -14.17 -18.63 -19.40
C GLN A 72 -14.85 -19.90 -18.87
N SER A 73 -15.63 -19.82 -17.78
CA SER A 73 -16.43 -20.95 -17.29
C SER A 73 -17.69 -21.24 -18.12
N LEU A 74 -18.25 -20.23 -18.81
CA LEU A 74 -19.43 -20.37 -19.69
C LEU A 74 -19.07 -20.64 -21.15
N GLY A 75 -17.82 -20.41 -21.57
CA GLY A 75 -17.39 -20.49 -22.97
C GLY A 75 -16.31 -21.55 -23.29
N GLY A 76 -15.93 -22.41 -22.34
CA GLY A 76 -14.66 -23.14 -22.44
C GLY A 76 -14.65 -24.64 -22.14
N HIS A 77 -15.77 -25.28 -21.84
CA HIS A 77 -15.84 -26.75 -21.80
C HIS A 77 -16.71 -27.24 -22.95
N PRO A 78 -16.15 -27.77 -24.05
CA PRO A 78 -16.94 -28.59 -24.95
C PRO A 78 -17.43 -29.80 -24.16
N MET A 79 -18.70 -29.79 -23.80
CA MET A 79 -19.43 -30.99 -23.42
C MET A 79 -19.26 -32.01 -24.55
N SER A 80 -18.63 -33.13 -24.21
CA SER A 80 -18.70 -34.37 -24.95
C SER A 80 -20.15 -34.88 -24.94
N ALA A 81 -20.99 -34.29 -25.79
CA ALA A 81 -22.29 -34.84 -26.13
C ALA A 81 -22.18 -35.48 -27.52
N SER A 82 -22.21 -36.80 -27.55
CA SER A 82 -22.92 -37.60 -28.55
C SER A 82 -22.65 -37.25 -30.03
N ARG A 83 -21.66 -37.93 -30.63
CA ARG A 83 -21.75 -38.30 -32.05
C ARG A 83 -22.44 -39.65 -32.17
N ARG A 84 -23.71 -39.60 -32.55
CA ARG A 84 -24.45 -40.73 -33.12
C ARG A 84 -24.48 -40.54 -34.64
N ASP A 85 -23.95 -41.56 -35.34
CA ASP A 85 -24.35 -42.04 -36.67
C ASP A 85 -24.12 -41.21 -37.95
N GLY A 86 -23.81 -41.92 -39.05
CA GLY A 86 -24.09 -41.47 -40.42
C GLY A 86 -22.96 -41.35 -41.45
N SER A 87 -22.47 -42.48 -41.98
CA SER A 87 -22.14 -42.76 -43.40
C SER A 87 -21.38 -41.74 -44.29
N SER A 88 -20.17 -42.11 -44.72
CA SER A 88 -19.72 -42.17 -46.15
C SER A 88 -18.30 -42.78 -46.20
N TYR A 89 -18.12 -43.97 -46.76
CA TYR A 89 -17.67 -44.24 -48.15
C TYR A 89 -16.38 -43.51 -48.55
N GLY A 90 -15.26 -44.26 -48.65
CA GLY A 90 -14.04 -43.75 -49.29
C GLY A 90 -12.72 -44.49 -49.03
N SER A 91 -12.57 -45.70 -49.59
CA SER A 91 -11.37 -46.14 -50.33
C SER A 91 -9.97 -46.05 -49.68
N MET A 92 -9.47 -47.18 -49.18
CA MET A 92 -8.08 -47.65 -49.37
C MET A 92 -8.08 -49.15 -49.04
N GLU A 93 -8.35 -50.05 -50.00
CA GLU A 93 -7.33 -50.75 -50.79
C GLU A 93 -5.98 -50.89 -50.07
N GLY A 94 -5.68 -52.12 -49.62
CA GLY A 94 -4.43 -52.47 -48.96
C GLY A 94 -4.50 -53.84 -48.26
N ASP A 95 -4.46 -54.91 -49.06
CA ASP A 95 -4.22 -56.29 -48.64
C ASP A 95 -3.01 -56.41 -47.69
N ILE A 96 -3.19 -56.96 -46.47
CA ILE A 96 -2.19 -57.83 -45.83
C ILE A 96 -2.91 -58.97 -45.08
N LEU A 97 -3.01 -60.09 -45.79
CA LEU A 97 -2.79 -61.46 -45.30
C LEU A 97 -3.65 -61.96 -44.13
N SER A 98 -4.72 -62.64 -44.55
CA SER A 98 -5.13 -63.95 -44.06
C SER A 98 -4.06 -64.71 -43.26
N ALA A 99 -4.24 -64.75 -41.94
CA ALA A 99 -3.80 -65.87 -41.12
C ALA A 99 -4.93 -66.19 -40.15
N SER A 100 -5.81 -67.11 -40.54
CA SER A 100 -6.81 -67.70 -39.68
C SER A 100 -6.11 -68.57 -38.64
N PRO A 101 -6.26 -68.33 -37.32
CA PRO A 101 -5.92 -69.33 -36.34
C PRO A 101 -7.12 -70.26 -36.17
N SER A 102 -7.02 -71.41 -36.84
CA SER A 102 -7.55 -72.71 -36.46
C SER A 102 -8.18 -72.78 -35.04
N MET A 103 -9.52 -72.81 -34.99
CA MET A 103 -10.33 -73.32 -33.88
C MET A 103 -10.04 -74.81 -33.69
N GLY A 104 -9.23 -75.19 -32.69
CA GLY A 104 -9.00 -76.62 -32.43
C GLY A 104 -8.20 -77.02 -31.18
N LYS A 105 -7.58 -76.11 -30.43
CA LYS A 105 -6.78 -76.43 -29.22
C LYS A 105 -6.87 -75.38 -28.09
N SER A 106 -7.97 -74.63 -27.99
CA SER A 106 -8.02 -73.32 -27.30
C SER A 106 -8.85 -73.25 -26.00
N MET A 107 -9.11 -74.35 -25.29
CA MET A 107 -9.87 -74.30 -24.00
C MET A 107 -8.96 -74.19 -22.77
N LEU A 108 -7.69 -74.59 -22.86
CA LEU A 108 -6.69 -74.41 -21.79
C LEU A 108 -5.92 -73.08 -21.90
N SER A 109 -5.80 -72.54 -23.12
CA SER A 109 -5.15 -71.25 -23.39
C SER A 109 -6.06 -70.03 -23.14
N GLN A 110 -7.39 -70.21 -23.09
CA GLN A 110 -8.33 -69.15 -22.70
C GLN A 110 -8.31 -68.89 -21.20
N LEU A 111 -8.13 -69.93 -20.39
CA LEU A 111 -8.03 -69.80 -18.93
C LEU A 111 -6.77 -69.04 -18.51
N GLU A 112 -5.62 -69.36 -19.10
CA GLU A 112 -4.36 -68.62 -18.85
C GLU A 112 -4.41 -67.17 -19.35
N LEU A 113 -5.22 -66.89 -20.38
CA LEU A 113 -5.46 -65.54 -20.89
C LEU A 113 -6.36 -64.73 -19.94
N GLU A 114 -7.44 -65.32 -19.44
CA GLU A 114 -8.31 -64.69 -18.43
C GLU A 114 -7.54 -64.43 -17.11
N GLU A 115 -6.73 -65.39 -16.64
CA GLU A 115 -5.88 -65.22 -15.46
C GLU A 115 -4.84 -64.09 -15.64
N MET A 116 -4.22 -63.96 -16.82
CA MET A 116 -3.31 -62.85 -17.12
C MET A 116 -4.01 -61.50 -17.28
N GLU A 117 -5.27 -61.47 -17.73
CA GLU A 117 -6.08 -60.24 -17.83
C GLU A 117 -6.53 -59.76 -16.44
N GLU A 118 -6.92 -60.69 -15.56
CA GLU A 118 -7.20 -60.40 -14.15
C GLU A 118 -5.96 -59.87 -13.42
N ASP A 119 -4.79 -60.50 -13.64
CA ASP A 119 -3.51 -60.03 -13.10
C ASP A 119 -3.12 -58.63 -13.62
N ARG A 120 -3.38 -58.33 -14.90
CA ARG A 120 -3.16 -56.98 -15.47
C ARG A 120 -4.10 -55.96 -14.86
N ALA A 121 -5.38 -56.29 -14.70
CA ALA A 121 -6.35 -55.41 -14.09
C ALA A 121 -6.04 -55.14 -12.60
N GLU A 122 -5.50 -56.13 -11.88
CA GLU A 122 -5.05 -55.93 -10.50
C GLU A 122 -3.78 -55.07 -10.43
N MET A 123 -2.82 -55.26 -11.35
CA MET A 123 -1.64 -54.41 -11.43
C MET A 123 -1.97 -52.96 -11.80
N GLU A 124 -2.92 -52.71 -12.72
CA GLU A 124 -3.38 -51.37 -13.07
C GLU A 124 -4.04 -50.67 -11.87
N LYS A 125 -4.91 -51.37 -11.12
CA LYS A 125 -5.50 -50.83 -9.89
C LYS A 125 -4.48 -50.52 -8.80
N ARG A 126 -3.40 -51.30 -8.70
CA ARG A 126 -2.30 -50.99 -7.76
C ARG A 126 -1.54 -49.75 -8.20
N ARG A 127 -1.24 -49.61 -9.49
CA ARG A 127 -0.57 -48.43 -10.05
C ARG A 127 -1.42 -47.16 -9.95
N GLU A 128 -2.72 -47.25 -10.17
CA GLU A 128 -3.64 -46.12 -9.99
C GLU A 128 -3.65 -45.63 -8.54
N ARG A 129 -3.71 -46.54 -7.57
CA ARG A 129 -3.62 -46.19 -6.14
C ARG A 129 -2.25 -45.61 -5.76
N GLU A 130 -1.17 -46.19 -6.26
CA GLU A 130 0.19 -45.66 -6.04
C GLU A 130 0.33 -44.25 -6.63
N PHE A 131 -0.24 -44.00 -7.81
CA PHE A 131 -0.24 -42.69 -8.45
C PHE A 131 -1.09 -41.67 -7.69
N GLU A 132 -2.30 -42.04 -7.25
CA GLU A 132 -3.15 -41.18 -6.40
C GLU A 132 -2.46 -40.83 -5.07
N GLU A 133 -1.79 -41.80 -4.42
CA GLU A 133 -1.02 -41.56 -3.20
C GLU A 133 0.21 -40.68 -3.42
N GLU A 134 0.88 -40.80 -4.57
CA GLU A 134 2.01 -39.95 -4.94
C GLU A 134 1.58 -38.52 -5.28
N GLU A 135 0.45 -38.35 -5.98
CA GLU A 135 -0.14 -37.05 -6.25
C GLU A 135 -0.60 -36.35 -4.96
N GLU A 136 -1.22 -37.07 -4.02
CA GLU A 136 -1.60 -36.54 -2.72
C GLU A 136 -0.38 -36.10 -1.90
N LYS A 137 0.69 -36.91 -1.89
CA LYS A 137 1.96 -36.56 -1.23
C LYS A 137 2.61 -35.33 -1.86
N ALA A 138 2.60 -35.21 -3.18
CA ALA A 138 3.14 -34.06 -3.90
C ALA A 138 2.34 -32.78 -3.62
N ALA A 139 1.01 -32.86 -3.62
CA ALA A 139 0.13 -31.74 -3.27
C ALA A 139 0.34 -31.28 -1.82
N TRP A 140 0.53 -32.23 -0.89
CA TRP A 140 0.86 -31.91 0.50
C TRP A 140 2.22 -31.22 0.65
N GLN A 141 3.25 -31.68 -0.07
CA GLN A 141 4.57 -31.05 -0.04
C GLN A 141 4.51 -29.62 -0.58
N GLN A 142 3.81 -29.39 -1.70
CA GLN A 142 3.61 -28.03 -2.25
C GLN A 142 2.89 -27.12 -1.25
N PHE A 143 1.86 -27.62 -0.57
CA PHE A 143 1.15 -26.85 0.45
C PHE A 143 2.05 -26.49 1.64
N GLU A 144 2.91 -27.41 2.10
CA GLU A 144 3.85 -27.13 3.18
C GLU A 144 4.91 -26.09 2.76
N GLU A 145 5.42 -26.18 1.53
CA GLU A 145 6.36 -25.20 0.97
C GLU A 145 5.72 -23.81 0.85
N GLU A 146 4.52 -23.71 0.30
CA GLU A 146 3.76 -22.45 0.21
C GLU A 146 3.48 -21.86 1.59
N LYS A 147 3.16 -22.70 2.58
CA LYS A 147 2.92 -22.29 3.96
C LYS A 147 4.18 -21.72 4.61
N GLU A 148 5.34 -22.33 4.41
CA GLU A 148 6.61 -21.80 4.92
C GLU A 148 7.02 -20.51 4.21
N ALA A 149 6.86 -20.43 2.88
CA ALA A 149 7.12 -19.21 2.12
C ALA A 149 6.25 -18.03 2.60
N MET A 150 4.95 -18.29 2.85
CA MET A 150 4.02 -17.29 3.40
C MET A 150 4.41 -16.83 4.81
N LYS A 151 4.89 -17.75 5.67
CA LYS A 151 5.39 -17.38 7.01
C LYS A 151 6.66 -16.55 6.94
N GLU A 152 7.57 -16.87 6.02
CA GLU A 152 8.80 -16.10 5.83
C GLU A 152 8.48 -14.68 5.32
N GLU A 153 7.56 -14.55 4.37
CA GLU A 153 7.10 -13.25 3.90
C GLU A 153 6.43 -12.44 5.03
N GLN A 154 5.60 -13.08 5.86
CA GLN A 154 4.99 -12.42 7.02
C GLN A 154 6.05 -11.90 7.99
N ARG A 155 7.03 -12.72 8.38
CA ARG A 155 8.13 -12.29 9.27
C ARG A 155 8.93 -11.14 8.69
N ARG A 156 9.18 -11.17 7.38
CA ARG A 156 9.89 -10.08 6.70
C ARG A 156 9.10 -8.78 6.78
N ARG A 157 7.80 -8.81 6.48
CA ARG A 157 6.93 -7.63 6.59
C ARG A 157 6.83 -7.12 8.02
N GLU A 158 6.76 -8.00 9.01
CA GLU A 158 6.76 -7.62 10.43
C GLU A 158 8.06 -6.90 10.82
N ALA A 159 9.22 -7.40 10.36
CA ALA A 159 10.51 -6.77 10.59
C ALA A 159 10.62 -5.40 9.90
N GLU A 160 10.14 -5.28 8.66
CA GLU A 160 10.09 -4.00 7.93
C GLU A 160 9.20 -2.99 8.66
N LEU A 161 8.01 -3.39 9.09
CA LEU A 161 7.09 -2.52 9.84
C LEU A 161 7.66 -2.10 11.20
N THR A 162 8.35 -3.00 11.90
CA THR A 162 8.98 -2.68 13.18
C THR A 162 10.11 -1.66 12.98
N ALA A 163 10.93 -1.82 11.95
CA ALA A 163 11.96 -0.84 11.62
C ALA A 163 11.38 0.54 11.24
N GLU A 164 10.23 0.57 10.54
CA GLU A 164 9.52 1.82 10.24
C GLU A 164 8.96 2.50 11.50
N ILE A 165 8.41 1.71 12.43
CA ILE A 165 7.91 2.21 13.73
C ILE A 165 9.09 2.80 14.52
N ASP A 166 10.20 2.08 14.67
CA ASP A 166 11.38 2.56 15.39
C ASP A 166 11.99 3.84 14.77
N ALA A 167 11.88 3.99 13.45
CA ALA A 167 12.32 5.20 12.76
C ALA A 167 11.36 6.37 12.98
N ALA A 168 10.04 6.10 13.02
CA ALA A 168 9.04 7.10 13.32
C ALA A 168 9.11 7.59 14.77
N GLU A 169 9.35 6.68 15.72
CA GLU A 169 9.56 7.01 17.14
C GLU A 169 10.77 7.92 17.34
N ARG A 170 11.91 7.60 16.71
CA ARG A 170 13.10 8.47 16.75
C ARG A 170 12.84 9.88 16.20
N ARG A 171 12.12 9.98 15.07
CA ARG A 171 11.73 11.30 14.52
C ARG A 171 10.77 12.05 15.45
N HIS A 172 9.92 11.33 16.17
CA HIS A 172 9.02 11.92 17.14
C HIS A 172 9.81 12.50 18.33
N GLU A 173 10.74 11.73 18.88
CA GLU A 173 11.64 12.20 19.96
C GLU A 173 12.45 13.44 19.52
N GLU A 174 13.02 13.42 18.31
CA GLU A 174 13.70 14.59 17.73
C GLU A 174 12.76 15.80 17.62
N ALA A 175 11.52 15.61 17.17
CA ALA A 175 10.54 16.68 17.07
C ALA A 175 10.14 17.25 18.45
N GLU A 176 10.02 16.40 19.47
CA GLU A 176 9.75 16.84 20.85
C GLU A 176 10.91 17.66 21.41
N THR A 177 12.15 17.23 21.19
CA THR A 177 13.34 18.01 21.62
C THR A 177 13.38 19.38 20.95
N TYR A 178 13.13 19.44 19.65
CA TYR A 178 13.09 20.71 18.92
C TYR A 178 11.93 21.62 19.36
N ALA A 179 10.77 21.03 19.69
CA ALA A 179 9.65 21.79 20.24
C ALA A 179 9.98 22.40 21.60
N ALA A 180 10.66 21.65 22.48
CA ALA A 180 11.12 22.15 23.78
C ALA A 180 12.18 23.26 23.63
N GLU A 181 13.11 23.13 22.68
CA GLU A 181 14.07 24.20 22.37
C GLU A 181 13.37 25.48 21.88
N LEU A 182 12.36 25.35 21.01
CA LEU A 182 11.57 26.48 20.54
C LEU A 182 10.75 27.14 21.66
N GLU A 183 10.20 26.35 22.58
CA GLU A 183 9.47 26.87 23.74
C GLU A 183 10.40 27.67 24.65
N SER A 184 11.59 27.13 24.97
CA SER A 184 12.61 27.85 25.74
C SER A 184 13.03 29.15 25.05
N ALA A 185 13.27 29.13 23.74
CA ALA A 185 13.65 30.33 22.99
C ALA A 185 12.52 31.38 22.96
N LEU A 186 11.26 30.94 22.98
CA LEU A 186 10.09 31.82 23.04
C LEU A 186 9.96 32.46 24.43
N GLU A 187 10.17 31.71 25.50
CA GLU A 187 10.21 32.24 26.87
C GLU A 187 11.30 33.30 27.03
N GLU A 188 12.53 33.03 26.57
CA GLU A 188 13.64 34.00 26.60
C GLU A 188 13.30 35.29 25.82
N ALA A 189 12.68 35.15 24.64
CA ALA A 189 12.26 36.30 23.85
C ALA A 189 11.14 37.11 24.52
N GLU A 190 10.21 36.45 25.22
CA GLU A 190 9.15 37.11 25.99
C GLU A 190 9.72 37.90 27.18
N GLU A 191 10.68 37.33 27.92
CA GLU A 191 11.39 38.01 29.00
C GLU A 191 12.15 39.24 28.49
N GLU A 192 12.84 39.13 27.34
CA GLU A 192 13.56 40.25 26.75
C GLU A 192 12.60 41.36 26.28
N ILE A 193 11.44 41.01 25.71
CA ILE A 193 10.40 41.98 25.36
C ILE A 193 9.86 42.68 26.61
N GLU A 194 9.65 41.94 27.71
CA GLU A 194 9.17 42.53 28.96
C GLU A 194 10.18 43.54 29.53
N LYS A 195 11.47 43.17 29.52
CA LYS A 195 12.56 44.06 29.92
C LYS A 195 12.63 45.32 29.05
N LEU A 196 12.62 45.17 27.73
CA LEU A 196 12.65 46.32 26.80
C LEU A 196 11.45 47.25 26.99
N ASN A 197 10.27 46.71 27.31
CA ASN A 197 9.10 47.53 27.62
C ASN A 197 9.25 48.28 28.95
N ALA A 198 9.89 47.68 29.96
CA ALA A 198 10.20 48.35 31.22
C ALA A 198 11.18 49.52 30.97
N ASP A 199 12.27 49.27 30.26
CA ASP A 199 13.28 50.28 29.89
C ASP A 199 12.65 51.41 29.07
N LEU A 200 11.77 51.10 28.12
CA LEU A 200 11.04 52.10 27.34
C LEU A 200 10.12 52.96 28.22
N THR A 201 9.46 52.35 29.21
CA THR A 201 8.57 53.06 30.13
C THR A 201 9.35 54.01 31.03
N GLU A 202 10.52 53.59 31.51
CA GLU A 202 11.44 54.44 32.29
C GLU A 202 11.93 55.62 31.43
N ALA A 203 12.41 55.37 30.21
CA ALA A 203 12.84 56.42 29.30
C ALA A 203 11.72 57.43 28.98
N GLN A 204 10.47 56.97 28.85
CA GLN A 204 9.31 57.85 28.67
C GLN A 204 9.06 58.73 29.90
N LEU A 205 9.22 58.17 31.10
CA LEU A 205 9.11 58.92 32.35
C LEU A 205 10.19 60.01 32.42
N ASP A 206 11.45 59.65 32.17
CA ASP A 206 12.57 60.59 32.17
C ASP A 206 12.37 61.72 31.16
N TYR A 207 11.92 61.38 29.95
CA TYR A 207 11.61 62.37 28.92
C TYR A 207 10.47 63.30 29.34
N SER A 208 9.44 62.77 30.01
CA SER A 208 8.34 63.59 30.53
C SER A 208 8.80 64.57 31.61
N VAL A 209 9.68 64.12 32.53
CA VAL A 209 10.29 64.97 33.56
C VAL A 209 11.13 66.07 32.91
N LEU A 210 11.93 65.73 31.91
CA LEU A 210 12.74 66.69 31.16
C LEU A 210 11.88 67.75 30.45
N ILE A 211 10.77 67.34 29.81
CA ILE A 211 9.83 68.28 29.19
C ILE A 211 9.24 69.22 30.24
N HIS A 212 8.82 68.70 31.40
CA HIS A 212 8.28 69.53 32.48
C HIS A 212 9.31 70.55 32.98
N ALA A 213 10.54 70.11 33.22
CA ALA A 213 11.67 70.97 33.57
C ALA A 213 11.91 72.08 32.54
N LEU A 214 11.92 71.75 31.25
CA LEU A 214 12.11 72.73 30.16
C LEU A 214 10.96 73.74 30.11
N ASN A 215 9.72 73.30 30.34
CA ASN A 215 8.56 74.19 30.39
C ASN A 215 8.62 75.15 31.59
N GLU A 216 8.98 74.66 32.77
CA GLU A 216 9.14 75.52 33.96
C GLU A 216 10.23 76.58 33.77
N PHE A 217 11.34 76.19 33.13
CA PHE A 217 12.41 77.11 32.74
C PHE A 217 11.92 78.17 31.75
N ALA A 218 11.17 77.76 30.71
CA ALA A 218 10.62 78.68 29.71
C ALA A 218 9.60 79.67 30.30
N ASP A 219 8.81 79.24 31.29
CA ASP A 219 7.86 80.06 32.04
C ASP A 219 8.54 81.10 32.95
N GLY A 220 9.87 81.07 33.08
CA GLY A 220 10.63 81.98 33.95
C GLY A 220 10.41 81.73 35.45
N ARG A 221 9.80 80.59 35.82
CA ARG A 221 9.78 80.13 37.21
C ARG A 221 11.18 79.63 37.54
N LYS A 222 11.80 80.19 38.59
CA LYS A 222 13.15 79.81 39.00
C LYS A 222 13.15 78.35 39.45
N PHE A 223 14.03 77.57 38.82
CA PHE A 223 14.58 76.33 39.35
C PHE A 223 15.12 76.52 40.77
#